data_AF-A0A8B8BL08-F1
#
_entry.id   AF-A0A8B8BL08-F1
#
_cell.length_a   1.000
_cell.length_b   1.000
_cell.length_c   1.000
_cell.angle_alpha   90.00
_cell.angle_beta   90.00
_cell.angle_gamma   90.00
#
_symmetry.space_group_name_H-M   'P 1'
#
loop_
_entity.id
_entity.type
_entity.pdbx_description
1 polymer ?
#
loop_
_entity_poly.entity_id
_entity_poly.type
_entity_poly.pdbx_seq_one_letter_code
_entity_poly.pdbx_strand_id
1 'polypeptide(L)'
;MKTFSLLVVLLMSLMHNSQAQRTLLSDSWQRGGRICSGCRRIYQPVCGVDGETYLNTCYARCSRVPLQCNKRCPCSSNSACDLCPVHYSPVCGTDGQTYNNDCFARCSGVPLRCEGTCPCSSHESCACPYIYRPVCGSDGETYPNECQASCKGISVRCEQRCPCIDNCDCPRIMRPVCGDDRRTYDNSCQAQCRGVTIRCQGSCPCSNCACPRILNPVCGIDLRTYDNSCLARCNGITSYTPGRC
;
A
#
# COMPACT_ATOMS: atom_id res chain seq x y z
N MET A 1 -80.97 39.37 38.97
CA MET A 1 -80.60 39.07 37.57
C MET A 1 -79.79 40.22 37.02
N LYS A 2 -78.59 39.90 36.51
CA LYS A 2 -77.61 40.75 35.79
C LYS A 2 -76.85 41.80 36.62
N THR A 3 -75.61 41.46 36.97
CA THR A 3 -74.60 42.36 37.53
C THR A 3 -73.23 42.04 36.92
N PHE A 4 -72.59 43.07 36.32
CA PHE A 4 -71.14 43.39 36.27
C PHE A 4 -70.14 42.35 35.73
N SER A 5 -68.95 42.66 35.20
CA SER A 5 -68.29 43.78 34.53
C SER A 5 -66.86 43.26 34.19
N LEU A 6 -66.17 43.92 33.28
CA LEU A 6 -64.81 43.59 32.81
C LEU A 6 -63.75 43.52 33.94
N LEU A 7 -62.79 42.59 33.77
CA LEU A 7 -61.32 42.67 33.96
C LEU A 7 -60.68 41.48 34.72
N VAL A 8 -59.54 41.07 34.13
CA VAL A 8 -58.42 40.25 34.66
C VAL A 8 -58.51 38.72 34.52
N VAL A 9 -57.69 38.21 33.59
CA VAL A 9 -56.64 37.17 33.75
C VAL A 9 -56.64 36.22 32.54
N LEU A 10 -55.88 36.60 31.50
CA LEU A 10 -55.05 35.66 30.75
C LEU A 10 -54.24 34.87 31.79
N LEU A 11 -54.34 33.53 31.81
CA LEU A 11 -53.33 32.55 32.28
C LEU A 11 -54.03 31.26 32.74
N MET A 12 -54.35 30.32 31.84
CA MET A 12 -54.49 28.89 32.18
C MET A 12 -54.24 28.04 30.92
N SER A 13 -53.00 28.04 30.44
CA SER A 13 -52.48 27.04 29.50
C SER A 13 -51.36 26.27 30.18
N LEU A 14 -51.69 25.36 31.10
CA LEU A 14 -50.74 24.43 31.71
C LEU A 14 -51.39 23.06 31.88
N MET A 15 -50.54 22.02 31.82
CA MET A 15 -50.82 20.58 31.97
C MET A 15 -50.97 19.77 30.66
N HIS A 16 -49.98 19.90 29.77
CA HIS A 16 -49.43 18.77 28.99
C HIS A 16 -47.90 18.86 29.04
N ASN A 17 -47.23 18.10 29.92
CA ASN A 17 -46.01 17.37 29.59
C ASN A 17 -45.55 16.50 30.77
N SER A 18 -45.75 15.20 30.63
CA SER A 18 -45.20 14.16 31.48
C SER A 18 -43.77 13.86 31.00
N GLN A 19 -42.80 13.94 31.91
CA GLN A 19 -41.43 13.42 31.78
C GLN A 19 -40.56 13.92 30.63
N ALA A 20 -40.01 15.13 30.75
CA ALA A 20 -38.65 15.45 30.29
C ALA A 20 -38.25 16.84 30.82
N GLN A 21 -36.95 17.06 31.08
CA GLN A 21 -36.34 18.38 31.34
C GLN A 21 -36.41 18.97 32.75
N ARG A 22 -36.00 18.19 33.77
CA ARG A 22 -35.30 18.76 34.94
C ARG A 22 -34.09 17.91 35.34
N THR A 23 -33.09 17.81 34.45
CA THR A 23 -31.72 17.50 34.91
C THR A 23 -31.15 18.77 35.52
N LEU A 24 -31.52 19.02 36.78
CA LEU A 24 -30.81 19.94 37.65
C LEU A 24 -29.34 19.50 37.67
N LEU A 25 -28.43 20.35 37.21
CA LEU A 25 -27.06 20.34 37.70
C LEU A 25 -27.17 20.54 39.21
N SER A 26 -27.17 19.45 39.99
CA SER A 26 -27.27 19.55 41.43
C SER A 26 -25.98 20.14 41.98
N ASP A 27 -25.98 21.46 42.17
CA ASP A 27 -25.00 22.21 42.98
C ASP A 27 -25.12 21.87 44.49
N SER A 28 -25.51 20.64 44.84
CA SER A 28 -25.68 20.17 46.21
C SER A 28 -25.25 18.70 46.35
N TRP A 29 -23.94 18.46 46.33
CA TRP A 29 -23.37 17.23 46.91
C TRP A 29 -23.42 17.32 48.44
N GLN A 30 -24.62 17.19 49.01
CA GLN A 30 -24.86 16.87 50.42
C GLN A 30 -25.73 15.61 50.50
N ARG A 31 -25.15 14.45 50.20
CA ARG A 31 -25.58 13.19 50.81
C ARG A 31 -24.34 12.53 51.41
N GLY A 32 -24.26 12.55 52.74
CA GLY A 32 -23.18 11.92 53.51
C GLY A 32 -22.15 12.86 54.17
N GLY A 33 -22.37 14.18 54.19
CA GLY A 33 -21.59 15.11 55.04
C GLY A 33 -20.09 15.23 54.73
N ARG A 34 -19.62 14.77 53.56
CA ARG A 34 -18.21 14.84 53.18
C ARG A 34 -17.97 15.89 52.10
N ILE A 35 -17.14 16.86 52.45
CA ILE A 35 -16.67 17.89 51.53
C ILE A 35 -15.56 17.28 50.69
N CYS A 36 -15.75 17.17 49.37
CA CYS A 36 -14.72 16.75 48.42
C CYS A 36 -13.74 17.89 48.12
N SER A 37 -13.12 18.44 49.17
CA SER A 37 -12.27 19.64 49.14
C SER A 37 -11.00 19.48 48.30
N GLY A 38 -10.56 18.25 48.05
CA GLY A 38 -9.42 17.94 47.18
C GLY A 38 -9.76 17.79 45.69
N CYS A 39 -11.04 17.87 45.30
CA CYS A 39 -11.46 17.65 43.92
C CYS A 39 -11.59 18.97 43.15
N ARG A 40 -10.93 19.05 41.99
CA ARG A 40 -11.13 20.16 41.06
C ARG A 40 -12.52 20.05 40.41
N ARG A 41 -13.22 21.18 40.26
CA ARG A 41 -14.53 21.27 39.58
C ARG A 41 -14.39 21.25 38.04
N ILE A 42 -13.72 20.23 37.50
CA ILE A 42 -13.57 20.01 36.06
C ILE A 42 -14.69 19.09 35.58
N TYR A 43 -15.38 19.49 34.51
CA TYR A 43 -16.48 18.71 33.93
C TYR A 43 -15.98 17.59 33.02
N GLN A 44 -15.85 16.37 33.57
CA GLN A 44 -15.42 15.14 32.88
C GLN A 44 -16.27 13.96 33.40
N PRO A 45 -17.55 13.88 33.01
CA PRO A 45 -18.54 13.10 33.74
C PRO A 45 -18.30 11.58 33.65
N VAL A 46 -18.58 10.90 34.76
CA VAL A 46 -18.48 9.44 34.90
C VAL A 46 -19.73 8.89 35.57
N CYS A 47 -20.09 7.64 35.31
CA CYS A 47 -21.26 6.97 35.87
C CYS A 47 -20.81 6.03 36.97
N GLY A 48 -21.41 6.12 38.15
CA GLY A 48 -21.19 5.18 39.25
C GLY A 48 -22.03 3.91 39.10
N VAL A 49 -21.63 2.85 39.78
CA VAL A 49 -22.44 1.60 39.90
C VAL A 49 -23.77 1.79 40.64
N ASP A 50 -23.95 2.95 41.27
CA ASP A 50 -25.20 3.41 41.88
C ASP A 50 -26.17 4.06 40.86
N GLY A 51 -25.77 4.19 39.61
CA GLY A 51 -26.55 4.83 38.55
C GLY A 51 -26.53 6.37 38.60
N GLU A 52 -25.71 6.98 39.45
CA GLU A 52 -25.55 8.44 39.52
C GLU A 52 -24.38 8.93 38.66
N THR A 53 -24.56 10.10 38.02
CA THR A 53 -23.50 10.75 37.24
C THR A 53 -22.69 11.69 38.14
N TYR A 54 -21.38 11.46 38.20
CA TYR A 54 -20.43 12.26 38.95
C TYR A 54 -19.73 13.27 38.05
N LEU A 55 -19.34 14.42 38.60
CA LEU A 55 -18.70 15.52 37.85
C LEU A 55 -17.39 15.07 37.17
N ASN A 56 -16.60 14.27 37.88
CA ASN A 56 -15.42 13.58 37.41
C ASN A 56 -15.05 12.43 38.35
N THR A 57 -14.05 11.64 37.98
CA THR A 57 -13.55 10.48 38.75
C THR A 57 -13.17 10.82 40.19
N CYS A 58 -12.70 12.04 40.48
CA CYS A 58 -12.38 12.46 41.85
C CYS A 58 -13.64 12.50 42.73
N TYR A 59 -14.74 13.06 42.21
CA TYR A 59 -16.00 13.13 42.95
C TYR A 59 -16.61 11.74 43.17
N ALA A 60 -16.54 10.83 42.18
CA ALA A 60 -16.97 9.44 42.36
C ALA A 60 -16.16 8.71 43.45
N ARG A 61 -14.82 8.86 43.43
CA ARG A 61 -13.93 8.27 44.44
C ARG A 61 -14.13 8.87 45.82
N CYS A 62 -14.35 10.19 45.92
CA CYS A 62 -14.65 10.88 47.17
C CYS A 62 -15.92 10.32 47.84
N SER A 63 -16.94 10.04 47.02
CA SER A 63 -18.20 9.41 47.45
C SER A 63 -18.08 7.89 47.63
N ARG A 64 -16.91 7.29 47.36
CA ARG A 64 -16.62 5.85 47.43
C ARG A 64 -17.51 4.99 46.54
N VAL A 65 -17.88 5.53 45.38
CA VAL A 65 -18.67 4.81 44.39
C VAL A 65 -17.75 4.35 43.25
N PRO A 66 -17.60 3.03 43.04
CA PRO A 66 -16.90 2.50 41.87
C PRO A 66 -17.53 2.99 40.57
N LEU A 67 -16.71 3.19 39.55
CA LEU A 67 -17.20 3.59 38.23
C LEU A 67 -17.80 2.39 37.49
N GLN A 68 -18.97 2.62 36.90
CA GLN A 68 -19.60 1.71 35.94
C GLN A 68 -19.14 2.02 34.50
N CYS A 69 -18.98 3.29 34.16
CA CYS A 69 -18.45 3.74 32.86
C CYS A 69 -17.90 5.17 32.89
N ASN A 70 -17.04 5.56 31.94
CA ASN A 70 -16.45 6.90 31.86
C ASN A 70 -17.32 7.91 31.07
N LYS A 71 -18.64 7.79 31.20
CA LYS A 71 -19.63 8.70 30.59
C LYS A 71 -20.77 8.96 31.58
N ARG A 72 -21.70 9.86 31.23
CA ARG A 72 -22.92 10.06 32.04
C ARG A 72 -23.76 8.78 32.06
N CYS A 73 -24.48 8.55 33.15
CA CYS A 73 -25.46 7.47 33.23
C CYS A 73 -26.66 7.73 32.30
N PRO A 74 -27.35 6.66 31.82
CA PRO A 74 -27.02 5.24 32.02
C PRO A 74 -25.88 4.76 31.10
N CYS A 75 -25.08 3.81 31.59
CA CYS A 75 -24.12 3.11 30.74
C CYS A 75 -24.84 2.20 29.74
N SER A 76 -24.24 1.96 28.56
CA SER A 76 -24.79 0.99 27.61
C SER A 76 -24.55 -0.44 28.13
N SER A 77 -25.32 -1.42 27.65
CA SER A 77 -25.19 -2.83 28.07
C SER A 77 -23.78 -3.41 27.89
N ASN A 78 -22.98 -2.88 26.97
CA ASN A 78 -21.54 -3.15 26.85
C ASN A 78 -20.70 -2.16 27.67
N SER A 79 -20.90 -2.17 28.99
CA SER A 79 -20.20 -1.31 29.97
C SER A 79 -18.67 -1.43 29.92
N ALA A 80 -18.13 -2.56 29.45
CA ALA A 80 -16.70 -2.77 29.31
C ALA A 80 -16.02 -1.79 28.33
N CYS A 81 -16.72 -1.36 27.27
CA CYS A 81 -16.11 -0.53 26.21
C CYS A 81 -16.08 0.94 26.61
N ASP A 82 -16.94 1.33 27.54
CA ASP A 82 -16.98 2.69 28.05
C ASP A 82 -15.79 3.02 28.97
N LEU A 83 -14.99 2.02 29.33
CA LEU A 83 -13.73 2.20 30.05
C LEU A 83 -12.53 2.37 29.10
N CYS A 84 -12.71 2.18 27.80
CA CYS A 84 -11.63 2.31 26.84
C CYS A 84 -11.18 3.77 26.71
N PRO A 85 -9.85 4.03 26.68
CA PRO A 85 -9.33 5.35 26.34
C PRO A 85 -9.83 5.80 24.96
N VAL A 86 -10.18 7.07 24.82
CA VAL A 86 -10.70 7.65 23.55
C VAL A 86 -9.59 8.09 22.57
N HIS A 87 -8.33 7.74 22.83
CA HIS A 87 -7.24 8.09 21.92
C HIS A 87 -7.30 7.23 20.66
N TYR A 88 -6.90 7.81 19.53
CA TYR A 88 -6.92 7.15 18.23
C TYR A 88 -5.55 6.51 17.95
N SER A 89 -5.48 5.19 18.01
CA SER A 89 -4.33 4.35 17.65
C SER A 89 -4.87 3.10 16.97
N PRO A 90 -5.24 3.21 15.67
CA PRO A 90 -6.12 2.24 15.04
C PRO A 90 -5.51 0.84 14.96
N VAL A 91 -6.37 -0.17 15.06
CA VAL A 91 -6.01 -1.58 14.90
C VAL A 91 -7.02 -2.30 14.02
N CYS A 92 -6.59 -3.33 13.30
CA CYS A 92 -7.45 -4.14 12.44
C CYS A 92 -7.81 -5.45 13.15
N GLY A 93 -9.11 -5.75 13.25
CA GLY A 93 -9.62 -6.99 13.83
C GLY A 93 -9.52 -8.18 12.88
N THR A 94 -9.60 -9.41 13.41
CA THR A 94 -9.72 -10.62 12.58
C THR A 94 -11.04 -10.71 11.81
N ASP A 95 -12.04 -9.90 12.20
CA ASP A 95 -13.31 -9.72 11.51
C ASP A 95 -13.24 -8.72 10.34
N GLY A 96 -12.07 -8.11 10.11
CA GLY A 96 -11.86 -7.12 9.04
C GLY A 96 -12.34 -5.71 9.38
N GLN A 97 -12.73 -5.42 10.62
CA GLN A 97 -13.12 -4.09 11.07
C GLN A 97 -11.96 -3.31 11.70
N THR A 98 -11.92 -2.00 11.44
CA THR A 98 -10.98 -1.08 12.09
C THR A 98 -11.55 -0.61 13.43
N TYR A 99 -10.79 -0.78 14.50
CA TYR A 99 -11.12 -0.27 15.82
C TYR A 99 -10.26 0.94 16.16
N ASN A 100 -10.81 1.89 16.92
CA ASN A 100 -10.10 3.12 17.33
C ASN A 100 -8.78 2.83 18.07
N ASN A 101 -8.75 1.76 18.85
CA ASN A 101 -7.57 1.20 19.52
C ASN A 101 -7.80 -0.25 19.96
N ASP A 102 -6.73 -0.87 20.48
CA ASP A 102 -6.70 -2.25 20.96
C ASP A 102 -7.78 -2.54 22.03
N CYS A 103 -8.06 -1.57 22.91
CA CYS A 103 -9.08 -1.71 23.94
C CYS A 103 -10.47 -1.90 23.32
N PHE A 104 -10.83 -1.09 22.32
CA PHE A 104 -12.14 -1.20 21.66
C PHE A 104 -12.30 -2.54 20.91
N ALA A 105 -11.23 -3.06 20.30
CA ALA A 105 -11.26 -4.38 19.66
C ALA A 105 -11.45 -5.51 20.68
N ARG A 106 -10.64 -5.52 21.75
CA ARG A 106 -10.72 -6.52 22.83
C ARG A 106 -12.07 -6.48 23.55
N CYS A 107 -12.59 -5.29 23.81
CA CYS A 107 -13.91 -5.14 24.42
C CYS A 107 -15.02 -5.72 23.53
N SER A 108 -14.89 -5.59 22.22
CA SER A 108 -15.82 -6.18 21.25
C SER A 108 -15.62 -7.69 21.08
N GLY A 109 -14.68 -8.30 21.80
CA GLY A 109 -14.36 -9.72 21.70
C GLY A 109 -13.64 -10.11 20.41
N VAL A 110 -13.06 -9.13 19.70
CA VAL A 110 -12.40 -9.35 18.41
C VAL A 110 -10.88 -9.39 18.58
N PRO A 111 -10.22 -10.53 18.27
CA PRO A 111 -8.77 -10.61 18.25
C PRO A 111 -8.15 -9.64 17.23
N LEU A 112 -6.96 -9.13 17.54
CA LEU A 112 -6.22 -8.26 16.63
C LEU A 112 -5.58 -9.07 15.51
N ARG A 113 -5.70 -8.57 14.28
CA ARG A 113 -5.04 -9.10 13.08
C ARG A 113 -3.74 -8.37 12.78
N CYS A 114 -3.74 -7.04 12.87
CA CYS A 114 -2.55 -6.20 12.69
C CYS A 114 -2.73 -4.81 13.32
N GLU A 115 -1.63 -4.09 13.49
CA GLU A 115 -1.66 -2.65 13.82
C GLU A 115 -2.10 -1.83 12.60
N GLY A 116 -2.72 -0.67 12.84
CA GLY A 116 -3.24 0.20 11.79
C GLY A 116 -4.67 -0.15 11.37
N THR A 117 -5.17 0.53 10.34
CA THR A 117 -6.53 0.33 9.82
C THR A 117 -6.61 -0.93 8.94
N CYS A 118 -7.78 -1.56 8.88
CA CYS A 118 -8.06 -2.55 7.85
C CYS A 118 -8.19 -1.91 6.45
N PRO A 119 -7.94 -2.67 5.37
CA PRO A 119 -7.32 -4.00 5.37
C PRO A 119 -5.87 -3.91 5.86
N CYS A 120 -5.40 -4.96 6.56
CA CYS A 120 -4.01 -5.02 6.97
C CYS A 120 -3.10 -4.79 5.77
N SER A 121 -2.19 -3.83 5.89
CA SER A 121 -1.09 -3.72 4.95
C SER A 121 -0.39 -5.07 4.93
N SER A 122 -0.36 -5.72 3.77
CA SER A 122 0.44 -6.94 3.50
C SER A 122 1.94 -6.68 3.55
N HIS A 123 2.33 -5.54 4.13
CA HIS A 123 3.62 -4.93 4.06
C HIS A 123 4.01 -4.55 5.48
N GLU A 124 4.34 -5.56 6.29
CA GLU A 124 5.46 -5.34 7.19
C GLU A 124 6.64 -4.90 6.32
N SER A 125 6.88 -3.59 6.32
CA SER A 125 8.11 -2.92 5.90
C SER A 125 8.98 -3.71 4.93
N CYS A 126 8.57 -3.83 3.67
CA CYS A 126 9.48 -4.32 2.65
C CYS A 126 10.61 -3.32 2.48
N ALA A 127 11.74 -3.61 3.10
CA ALA A 127 12.98 -2.87 2.92
C ALA A 127 13.57 -3.21 1.54
N CYS A 128 12.96 -2.68 0.49
CA CYS A 128 13.45 -2.85 -0.87
C CYS A 128 14.29 -1.65 -1.30
N PRO A 129 15.45 -1.88 -1.96
CA PRO A 129 16.22 -0.79 -2.53
C PRO A 129 15.45 -0.13 -3.69
N TYR A 130 15.64 1.18 -3.87
CA TYR A 130 15.11 1.94 -5.01
C TYR A 130 15.96 1.75 -6.28
N ILE A 131 16.30 0.49 -6.59
CA ILE A 131 17.02 0.12 -7.82
C ILE A 131 15.99 -0.24 -8.87
N TYR A 132 16.04 0.41 -10.03
CA TYR A 132 15.14 0.10 -11.14
C TYR A 132 15.73 -0.99 -12.04
N ARG A 133 15.31 -2.23 -11.84
CA ARG A 133 15.67 -3.41 -12.64
C ARG A 133 14.40 -4.25 -12.83
N PRO A 134 13.54 -3.87 -13.80
CA PRO A 134 12.16 -4.31 -13.81
C PRO A 134 12.03 -5.80 -14.13
N VAL A 135 11.03 -6.43 -13.52
CA VAL A 135 10.70 -7.85 -13.68
C VAL A 135 9.22 -8.03 -13.97
N CYS A 136 8.85 -9.12 -14.62
CA CYS A 136 7.47 -9.46 -14.91
C CYS A 136 7.01 -10.49 -13.87
N GLY A 137 5.96 -10.18 -13.13
CA GLY A 137 5.39 -11.07 -12.13
C GLY A 137 4.62 -12.23 -12.75
N SER A 138 4.39 -13.28 -11.96
CA SER A 138 3.48 -14.39 -12.30
C SER A 138 2.03 -13.96 -12.47
N ASP A 139 1.67 -12.78 -11.96
CA ASP A 139 0.39 -12.09 -12.13
C ASP A 139 0.28 -11.31 -13.46
N GLY A 140 1.37 -11.22 -14.24
CA GLY A 140 1.40 -10.46 -15.49
C GLY A 140 1.63 -8.95 -15.31
N GLU A 141 1.94 -8.48 -14.10
CA GLU A 141 2.28 -7.08 -13.84
C GLU A 141 3.80 -6.84 -13.84
N THR A 142 4.20 -5.61 -14.22
CA THR A 142 5.61 -5.21 -14.17
C THR A 142 5.94 -4.61 -12.81
N TYR A 143 6.96 -5.15 -12.15
CA TYR A 143 7.48 -4.66 -10.88
C TYR A 143 8.79 -3.89 -11.09
N PRO A 144 9.05 -2.80 -10.34
CA PRO A 144 10.28 -2.02 -10.48
C PRO A 144 11.56 -2.83 -10.22
N ASN A 145 11.48 -3.82 -9.33
CA ASN A 145 12.50 -4.84 -9.12
C ASN A 145 11.92 -6.09 -8.46
N GLU A 146 12.72 -7.16 -8.44
CA GLU A 146 12.40 -8.45 -7.82
C GLU A 146 12.01 -8.32 -6.34
N CYS A 147 12.71 -7.50 -5.55
CA CYS A 147 12.35 -7.32 -4.13
C CYS A 147 10.92 -6.80 -3.99
N GLN A 148 10.53 -5.84 -4.83
CA GLN A 148 9.17 -5.30 -4.81
C GLN A 148 8.12 -6.30 -5.30
N ALA A 149 8.45 -7.22 -6.21
CA ALA A 149 7.57 -8.32 -6.59
C ALA A 149 7.38 -9.30 -5.42
N SER A 150 8.48 -9.80 -4.84
CA SER A 150 8.48 -10.71 -3.69
C SER A 150 7.80 -10.10 -2.47
N CYS A 151 7.96 -8.79 -2.28
CA CYS A 151 7.29 -8.01 -1.24
C CYS A 151 5.76 -8.06 -1.34
N LYS A 152 5.21 -8.11 -2.56
CA LYS A 152 3.78 -8.31 -2.77
C LYS A 152 3.38 -9.80 -2.80
N GLY A 153 4.30 -10.70 -2.49
CA GLY A 153 4.08 -12.15 -2.57
C GLY A 153 4.01 -12.68 -4.01
N ILE A 154 4.54 -11.94 -4.99
CA ILE A 154 4.49 -12.30 -6.41
C ILE A 154 5.84 -12.84 -6.86
N SER A 155 5.84 -14.06 -7.42
CA SER A 155 7.03 -14.67 -8.00
C SER A 155 7.39 -14.03 -9.34
N VAL A 156 8.69 -13.91 -9.64
CA VAL A 156 9.17 -13.42 -10.94
C VAL A 156 8.99 -14.50 -12.01
N ARG A 157 8.31 -14.14 -13.10
CA ARG A 157 8.13 -14.96 -14.30
C ARG A 157 9.28 -14.81 -15.29
N CYS A 158 9.80 -13.60 -15.48
CA CYS A 158 10.99 -13.32 -16.28
C CYS A 158 11.66 -11.99 -15.88
N GLU A 159 12.95 -11.86 -16.16
CA GLU A 159 13.79 -10.69 -15.85
C GLU A 159 13.65 -9.54 -16.86
N GLN A 160 12.42 -9.24 -17.26
CA GLN A 160 12.09 -8.10 -18.13
C GLN A 160 10.72 -7.53 -17.72
N ARG A 161 10.31 -6.40 -18.33
CA ARG A 161 8.92 -5.93 -18.17
C ARG A 161 7.95 -6.93 -18.78
N CYS A 162 6.71 -6.96 -18.29
CA CYS A 162 5.66 -7.73 -18.94
C CYS A 162 5.27 -7.12 -20.31
N PRO A 163 4.81 -7.95 -21.26
CA PRO A 163 4.73 -9.41 -21.19
C PRO A 163 6.11 -10.08 -21.35
N CYS A 164 6.32 -11.23 -20.71
CA CYS A 164 7.50 -12.05 -21.01
C CYS A 164 7.45 -12.52 -22.47
N ILE A 165 8.58 -12.37 -23.13
CA ILE A 165 8.85 -12.93 -24.44
C ILE A 165 9.33 -14.36 -24.22
N ASP A 166 8.39 -15.29 -24.06
CA ASP A 166 8.69 -16.72 -23.81
C ASP A 166 9.16 -17.45 -25.08
N ASN A 167 8.88 -16.86 -26.24
CA ASN A 167 9.40 -17.24 -27.55
C ASN A 167 9.75 -15.96 -28.30
N CYS A 168 10.93 -15.88 -28.91
CA CYS A 168 11.31 -14.75 -29.74
C CYS A 168 10.41 -14.68 -30.98
N ASP A 169 9.24 -14.05 -30.84
CA ASP A 169 8.33 -13.73 -31.95
C ASP A 169 8.91 -12.55 -32.74
N CYS A 170 10.06 -12.82 -33.35
CA CYS A 170 10.77 -11.88 -34.18
C CYS A 170 10.34 -12.09 -35.63
N PRO A 171 10.18 -10.99 -36.40
CA PRO A 171 9.94 -11.12 -37.82
C PRO A 171 11.08 -11.93 -38.45
N ARG A 172 10.75 -12.83 -39.38
CA ARG A 172 11.72 -13.66 -40.12
C ARG A 172 12.46 -12.85 -41.21
N ILE A 173 12.95 -11.67 -40.83
CA ILE A 173 13.75 -10.79 -41.70
C ILE A 173 15.21 -11.16 -41.50
N MET A 174 15.90 -11.51 -42.59
CA MET A 174 17.33 -11.81 -42.58
C MET A 174 18.13 -10.52 -42.74
N ARG A 175 18.48 -9.90 -41.61
CA ARG A 175 19.35 -8.72 -41.53
C ARG A 175 20.34 -8.95 -40.39
N PRO A 176 21.39 -9.77 -40.62
CA PRO A 176 22.18 -10.35 -39.55
C PRO A 176 22.93 -9.30 -38.73
N VAL A 177 23.10 -9.59 -37.45
CA VAL A 177 23.88 -8.79 -36.50
C VAL A 177 24.82 -9.68 -35.70
N CYS A 178 25.98 -9.16 -35.32
CA CYS A 178 26.95 -9.86 -34.50
C CYS A 178 26.79 -9.41 -33.05
N GLY A 179 26.56 -10.34 -32.13
CA GLY A 179 26.46 -10.07 -30.70
C GLY A 179 27.81 -9.92 -30.02
N ASP A 180 27.79 -9.36 -28.81
CA ASP A 180 28.95 -9.28 -27.93
C ASP A 180 29.43 -10.68 -27.46
N ASP A 181 28.55 -11.67 -27.55
CA ASP A 181 28.84 -13.10 -27.35
C ASP A 181 29.54 -13.79 -28.53
N ARG A 182 29.86 -13.04 -29.61
CA ARG A 182 30.46 -13.54 -30.87
C ARG A 182 29.55 -14.48 -31.66
N ARG A 183 28.23 -14.44 -31.45
CA ARG A 183 27.25 -15.17 -32.26
C ARG A 183 26.55 -14.26 -33.25
N THR A 184 26.26 -14.79 -34.43
CA THR A 184 25.41 -14.13 -35.42
C THR A 184 23.95 -14.43 -35.11
N TYR A 185 23.11 -13.37 -35.12
CA TYR A 185 21.66 -13.46 -34.99
C TYR A 185 21.00 -13.06 -36.30
N ASP A 186 19.87 -13.68 -36.67
CA ASP A 186 19.20 -13.42 -37.95
C ASP A 186 18.80 -11.95 -38.11
N ASN A 187 18.46 -11.29 -37.00
CA ASN A 187 18.22 -9.87 -36.91
C ASN A 187 18.36 -9.34 -35.46
N SER A 188 18.27 -8.02 -35.34
CA SER A 188 18.38 -7.31 -34.06
C SER A 188 17.33 -7.72 -33.03
N CYS A 189 16.10 -8.08 -33.47
CA CYS A 189 15.06 -8.55 -32.55
C CYS A 189 15.49 -9.85 -31.87
N GLN A 190 16.05 -10.80 -32.63
CA GLN A 190 16.50 -12.07 -32.03
C GLN A 190 17.65 -11.85 -31.03
N ALA A 191 18.60 -10.96 -31.34
CA ALA A 191 19.68 -10.62 -30.42
C ALA A 191 19.14 -10.01 -29.11
N GLN A 192 18.25 -9.01 -29.23
CA GLN A 192 17.63 -8.34 -28.08
C GLN A 192 16.74 -9.27 -27.26
N CYS A 193 15.96 -10.14 -27.92
CA CYS A 193 15.12 -11.13 -27.26
C CYS A 193 15.92 -12.08 -26.37
N ARG A 194 17.16 -12.41 -26.77
CA ARG A 194 18.09 -13.22 -25.98
C ARG A 194 18.96 -12.40 -25.02
N GLY A 195 18.67 -11.11 -24.83
CA GLY A 195 19.44 -10.23 -23.96
C GLY A 195 20.87 -9.96 -24.44
N VAL A 196 21.15 -10.15 -25.73
CA VAL A 196 22.49 -9.96 -26.30
C VAL A 196 22.61 -8.58 -26.95
N THR A 197 23.58 -7.80 -26.45
CA THR A 197 23.96 -6.52 -27.02
C THR A 197 24.65 -6.71 -28.38
N ILE A 198 24.33 -5.84 -29.34
CA ILE A 198 24.85 -5.91 -30.70
C ILE A 198 26.24 -5.24 -30.77
N ARG A 199 27.25 -6.01 -31.17
CA ARG A 199 28.63 -5.56 -31.39
C ARG A 199 28.79 -4.79 -32.69
N CYS A 200 28.23 -5.32 -33.79
CA CYS A 200 28.30 -4.71 -35.11
C CYS A 200 27.17 -5.21 -36.02
N GLN A 201 26.95 -4.48 -37.12
CA GLN A 201 26.06 -4.91 -38.19
C GLN A 201 26.72 -6.01 -39.03
N GLY A 202 25.91 -6.97 -39.52
CA GLY A 202 26.40 -8.13 -40.25
C GLY A 202 26.77 -9.31 -39.34
N SER A 203 27.20 -10.42 -39.96
CA SER A 203 27.58 -11.63 -39.24
C SER A 203 28.92 -11.48 -38.52
N CYS A 204 29.12 -12.26 -37.45
CA CYS A 204 30.43 -12.39 -36.84
C CYS A 204 31.41 -13.15 -37.76
N PRO A 205 32.74 -12.88 -37.66
CA PRO A 205 33.36 -11.85 -36.83
C PRO A 205 33.14 -10.43 -37.37
N CYS A 206 33.07 -9.44 -36.48
CA CYS A 206 32.89 -8.05 -36.88
C CYS A 206 34.03 -7.58 -37.79
N SER A 207 33.67 -7.28 -39.04
CA SER A 207 34.56 -6.67 -40.01
C SER A 207 34.65 -5.17 -39.73
N ASN A 208 35.62 -4.73 -38.91
CA ASN A 208 36.00 -3.31 -38.80
C ASN A 208 36.82 -2.84 -40.02
N CYS A 209 36.49 -3.37 -41.20
CA CYS A 209 37.30 -3.24 -42.39
C CYS A 209 37.12 -1.86 -43.02
N ALA A 210 38.11 -0.99 -42.85
CA ALA A 210 38.25 0.23 -43.65
C ALA A 210 38.71 -0.13 -45.08
N CYS A 211 37.83 -0.76 -45.84
CA CYS A 211 38.09 -1.15 -47.22
C CYS A 211 37.31 -0.28 -48.21
N PRO A 212 37.92 0.08 -49.36
CA PRO A 212 37.19 0.77 -50.42
C PRO A 212 36.09 -0.14 -50.99
N ARG A 213 34.95 0.44 -51.36
CA ARG A 213 33.80 -0.27 -51.97
C ARG A 213 34.01 -0.51 -53.46
N ILE A 214 35.19 -1.00 -53.84
CA ILE A 214 35.55 -1.36 -55.21
C ILE A 214 35.28 -2.84 -55.39
N LEU A 215 34.54 -3.20 -56.45
CA LEU A 215 34.21 -4.59 -56.76
C LEU A 215 35.28 -5.19 -57.69
N ASN A 216 36.26 -5.88 -57.09
CA ASN A 216 37.35 -6.59 -57.77
C ASN A 216 37.51 -7.97 -57.12
N PRO A 217 36.61 -8.94 -57.43
CA PRO A 217 36.45 -10.14 -56.62
C PRO A 217 37.70 -11.01 -56.59
N VAL A 218 37.93 -11.65 -55.44
CA VAL A 218 39.01 -12.63 -55.22
C VAL A 218 38.46 -13.91 -54.58
N CYS A 219 39.00 -15.06 -54.97
CA CYS A 219 38.68 -16.37 -54.40
C CYS A 219 39.72 -16.70 -53.33
N GLY A 220 39.30 -16.73 -52.06
CA GLY A 220 40.15 -17.06 -50.93
C GLY A 220 40.56 -18.53 -50.88
N ILE A 221 41.63 -18.84 -50.14
CA ILE A 221 42.03 -20.23 -49.83
C ILE A 221 40.94 -21.03 -49.09
N ASP A 222 39.98 -20.35 -48.48
CA ASP A 222 38.82 -20.91 -47.81
C ASP A 222 37.63 -21.17 -48.77
N LEU A 223 37.86 -21.04 -50.08
CA LEU A 223 36.88 -21.21 -51.15
C LEU A 223 35.70 -20.23 -51.06
N ARG A 224 35.93 -19.05 -50.47
CA ARG A 224 34.95 -17.96 -50.44
C ARG A 224 35.34 -16.84 -51.39
N THR A 225 34.35 -16.29 -52.08
CA THR A 225 34.50 -15.08 -52.90
C THR A 225 34.39 -13.84 -52.01
N TYR A 226 35.38 -12.96 -52.07
CA TYR A 226 35.40 -11.66 -51.41
C TYR A 226 35.27 -10.54 -52.45
N ASP A 227 34.51 -9.47 -52.15
CA ASP A 227 34.28 -8.36 -53.09
C ASP A 227 35.57 -7.67 -53.55
N ASN A 228 36.60 -7.67 -52.72
CA ASN A 228 37.96 -7.28 -53.09
C ASN A 228 39.03 -7.85 -52.16
N SER A 229 40.28 -7.70 -52.59
CA SER A 229 41.47 -8.14 -51.86
C SER A 229 41.66 -7.49 -50.48
N CYS A 230 41.15 -6.26 -50.28
CA CYS A 230 41.15 -5.63 -48.96
C CYS A 230 40.23 -6.38 -48.00
N LEU A 231 39.03 -6.72 -48.44
CA LEU A 231 38.05 -7.47 -47.65
C LEU A 231 38.53 -8.90 -47.38
N ALA A 232 39.17 -9.58 -48.33
CA ALA A 232 39.80 -10.88 -48.10
C ALA A 232 40.83 -10.79 -46.96
N ARG A 233 41.78 -9.85 -47.07
CA ARG A 233 42.84 -9.64 -46.06
C ARG A 233 42.28 -9.25 -44.69
N CYS A 234 41.25 -8.41 -44.68
CA CYS A 234 40.61 -7.97 -43.45
C CYS A 234 39.86 -9.10 -42.75
N ASN A 235 39.38 -10.09 -43.50
CA ASN A 235 38.82 -11.34 -42.97
C ASN A 235 39.91 -12.39 -42.68
N GLY A 236 41.19 -12.00 -42.62
CA GLY A 236 42.30 -12.89 -42.29
C GLY A 236 42.77 -13.79 -43.45
N ILE A 237 42.25 -13.60 -44.66
CA ILE A 237 42.63 -14.37 -45.84
C ILE A 237 43.78 -13.68 -46.57
N THR A 238 44.99 -14.20 -46.40
CA THR A 238 46.22 -13.63 -46.98
C THR A 238 46.62 -14.24 -48.33
N SER A 239 45.98 -15.34 -48.72
CA SER A 239 46.19 -16.03 -50.00
C SER A 239 44.86 -16.15 -50.74
N TYR A 240 44.84 -15.69 -51.99
CA TYR A 240 43.66 -15.66 -52.84
C TYR A 240 44.06 -15.55 -54.32
N THR A 241 43.19 -16.04 -55.22
CA THR A 241 43.33 -15.85 -56.67
C THR A 241 42.38 -14.77 -57.17
N PRO A 242 42.72 -14.03 -58.24
CA PRO A 242 41.78 -13.12 -58.90
C PRO A 242 40.54 -13.86 -59.42
N GLY A 243 39.38 -13.22 -59.33
CA GLY A 243 38.11 -13.79 -59.78
C GLY A 243 37.30 -14.42 -58.65
N ARG A 244 36.10 -14.89 -58.98
CA ARG A 244 35.23 -15.59 -58.03
C ARG A 244 35.66 -17.07 -57.93
N CYS A 245 35.42 -17.68 -56.77
CA CYS A 245 35.11 -19.10 -56.72
C CYS A 245 33.70 -19.29 -57.35
#